data_AF-A0A4D4LC14-F1
#
_entry.id   AF-A0A4D4LC14-F1
#
_cell.length_a   1.000
_cell.length_b   1.000
_cell.length_c   1.000
_cell.angle_alpha   90.00
_cell.angle_beta   90.00
_cell.angle_gamma   90.00
#
_symmetry.space_group_name_H-M   'P 1'
#
loop_
_entity.id
_entity.type
_entity.pdbx_description
1 polymer ?
#
loop_
_entity_poly.entity_id
_entity_poly.type
_entity_poly.pdbx_seq_one_letter_code
_entity_poly.pdbx_strand_id
1 'polypeptide(L)' 'MPGLVLLEGARQAAALATGGALTRPVACRMKAIRFTESYPPAVVECTAHGRTCVFRLRQAGICTAVGVLQYL' A
#
# COMPACT_ATOMS: atom_id res chain seq x y z
N MET A 1 -11.53 -4.37 7.17
CA MET A 1 -11.14 -2.98 6.78
C MET A 1 -11.51 -2.72 5.33
N PRO A 2 -12.07 -1.54 5.01
CA PRO A 2 -12.39 -1.17 3.63
C PRO A 2 -11.16 -1.07 2.75
N GLY A 3 -11.26 -1.50 1.49
CA GLY A 3 -10.14 -1.48 0.54
C GLY A 3 -9.55 -0.08 0.32
N LEU A 4 -10.38 0.96 0.36
CA LEU A 4 -9.92 2.34 0.21
C LEU A 4 -9.01 2.80 1.35
N VAL A 5 -9.24 2.32 2.58
CA VAL A 5 -8.35 2.59 3.73
C VAL A 5 -6.99 1.91 3.52
N LEU A 6 -6.99 0.70 2.96
CA LEU A 6 -5.74 -0.01 2.64
C LEU A 6 -4.94 0.72 1.55
N LEU A 7 -5.63 1.24 0.53
CA LEU A 7 -5.03 2.04 -0.54
C LEU A 7 -4.46 3.35 -0.01
N GLU A 8 -5.18 4.03 0.87
CA GLU A 8 -4.69 5.27 1.48
C GLU A 8 -3.48 5.01 2.38
N GLY A 9 -3.47 3.92 3.15
CA GLY A 9 -2.29 3.48 3.90
C GLY A 9 -1.07 3.21 2.99
N ALA A 10 -1.29 2.55 1.84
CA ALA A 10 -0.23 2.35 0.84
C ALA A 10 0.28 3.68 0.26
N ARG A 11 -0.61 4.63 -0.04
CA ARG A 11 -0.24 5.96 -0.54
C ARG A 11 0.59 6.73 0.47
N GLN A 12 0.18 6.74 1.73
CA GLN A 12 0.91 7.42 2.80
C GLN A 12 2.28 6.77 3.07
N ALA A 13 2.34 5.44 3.07
CA ALA A 13 3.60 4.71 3.21
C ALA A 13 4.58 5.03 2.07
N ALA A 14 4.11 5.07 0.82
CA ALA A 14 4.93 5.44 -0.34
C ALA A 14 5.45 6.88 -0.23
N ALA A 15 4.61 7.84 0.17
CA ALA A 15 5.03 9.21 0.39
C ALA A 15 6.10 9.30 1.49
N LEU A 16 5.92 8.60 2.62
CA LEU A 16 6.89 8.58 3.70
C LEU A 16 8.22 7.95 3.27
N ALA A 17 8.18 6.78 2.63
CA ALA A 17 9.37 6.04 2.20
C ALA A 17 10.20 6.78 1.12
N THR A 18 9.58 7.71 0.40
CA THR A 18 10.23 8.51 -0.65
C THR A 18 10.50 9.96 -0.26
N GLY A 19 10.36 10.32 1.02
CA GLY A 19 10.55 11.70 1.48
C GLY A 19 9.61 12.71 0.83
N GLY A 20 8.42 12.27 0.42
CA GLY A 20 7.40 13.10 -0.22
C GLY A 20 7.47 13.16 -1.75
N ALA A 21 8.38 12.44 -2.42
CA ALA A 21 8.43 12.43 -3.88
C ALA A 21 7.19 11.77 -4.52
N LEU A 22 6.67 10.70 -3.92
CA LEU A 22 5.55 9.92 -4.45
C LEU A 22 4.24 10.15 -3.67
N THR A 23 3.60 11.32 -3.86
CA THR A 23 2.41 11.73 -3.07
C THR A 23 1.07 11.61 -3.79
N ARG A 24 1.07 11.75 -5.13
CA ARG A 24 -0.14 11.80 -5.96
C ARG A 24 -0.13 10.67 -7.00
N PRO A 25 -0.56 9.46 -6.63
CA PRO A 25 -0.66 8.38 -7.60
C PRO A 25 -1.75 8.70 -8.63
N VAL A 26 -1.50 8.37 -9.89
CA VAL A 26 -2.46 8.52 -11.00
C VAL A 26 -3.20 7.22 -11.33
N ALA A 27 -2.67 6.09 -10.88
CA ALA A 27 -3.34 4.80 -11.00
C ALA A 27 -2.94 3.87 -9.86
N CYS A 28 -3.81 2.91 -9.58
CA CYS A 28 -3.55 1.85 -8.63
C CYS A 28 -4.11 0.53 -9.16
N ARG A 29 -3.37 -0.56 -8.91
CA ARG A 29 -3.89 -1.91 -8.96
C ARG A 29 -3.64 -2.59 -7.63
N MET A 30 -4.70 -3.09 -6.99
CA MET A 30 -4.61 -3.86 -5.76
C MET A 30 -5.34 -5.18 -5.91
N LYS A 31 -4.77 -6.24 -5.33
CA LYS A 31 -5.41 -7.54 -5.16
C LYS A 31 -5.50 -7.85 -3.68
N ALA A 32 -6.72 -8.02 -3.18
CA ALA A 32 -6.95 -8.62 -1.87
C ALA A 32 -6.75 -10.14 -1.97
N ILE A 33 -5.85 -10.67 -1.15
CA ILE A 33 -5.57 -12.11 -1.03
C ILE A 33 -6.40 -12.70 0.11
N ARG A 34 -6.57 -11.93 1.19
CA ARG A 34 -7.40 -12.25 2.36
C ARG A 34 -8.07 -10.97 2.87
N PHE A 35 -9.06 -11.12 3.74
CA PHE A 35 -9.57 -9.97 4.49
C PHE A 35 -8.47 -9.41 5.39
N THR A 36 -8.35 -8.08 5.37
CA THR A 36 -7.59 -7.34 6.37
C THR A 36 -8.59 -6.86 7.41
N GLU A 37 -8.49 -7.35 8.64
CA GLU A 37 -9.39 -6.95 9.73
C GLU A 37 -8.95 -5.64 10.39
N SER A 38 -9.78 -5.07 11.27
CA SER A 38 -9.42 -3.86 12.04
C SER A 38 -8.31 -4.12 13.07
N TYR A 39 -8.21 -5.34 13.56
CA TYR A 39 -7.23 -5.76 14.55
C TYR A 39 -6.72 -7.18 14.23
N PRO A 40 -5.42 -7.46 14.40
CA PRO A 40 -4.35 -6.53 14.77
C PRO A 40 -4.06 -5.52 13.64
N PRO A 41 -3.39 -4.38 13.91
CA PRO A 41 -3.04 -3.43 12.86
C PRO A 41 -2.26 -4.10 11.72
N ALA A 42 -2.59 -3.73 10.48
CA ALA A 42 -1.82 -4.17 9.33
C ALA A 42 -0.56 -3.29 9.17
N VAL A 43 0.55 -3.90 8.80
CA VAL A 43 1.79 -3.24 8.41
C VAL A 43 1.81 -3.10 6.90
N VAL A 44 2.17 -1.91 6.41
CA VAL A 44 2.37 -1.65 4.99
C VAL A 44 3.86 -1.69 4.69
N GLU A 45 4.27 -2.65 3.89
CA GLU A 45 5.60 -2.71 3.30
C GLU A 45 5.53 -2.07 1.92
N CYS A 46 6.47 -1.19 1.57
CA CYS A 46 6.50 -0.58 0.25
C CYS A 46 7.92 -0.45 -0.30
N THR A 47 8.05 -0.48 -1.62
CA THR A 47 9.31 -0.31 -2.33
C THR A 47 9.07 0.53 -3.57
N ALA A 48 9.76 1.68 -3.64
CA ALA A 48 9.68 2.56 -4.79
C ALA A 48 10.63 2.10 -5.91
N HIS A 49 10.14 2.12 -7.14
CA HIS A 49 10.88 1.82 -8.36
C HIS A 49 10.51 2.84 -9.43
N GLY A 50 11.33 3.90 -9.55
CA GLY A 50 11.06 5.03 -10.43
C GLY A 50 9.69 5.67 -10.14
N ARG A 51 8.81 5.64 -11.15
CA ARG A 51 7.43 6.16 -11.09
C ARG A 51 6.41 5.18 -10.52
N THR A 52 6.85 4.11 -9.87
CA THR A 52 5.96 3.11 -9.29
C THR A 52 6.32 2.83 -7.84
N CYS A 53 5.33 2.43 -7.05
CA CYS A 53 5.55 1.91 -5.71
C CYS A 53 4.80 0.59 -5.56
N VAL A 54 5.55 -0.49 -5.35
CA VAL A 54 4.98 -1.81 -5.03
C VAL A 54 4.72 -1.84 -3.54
N PHE A 55 3.54 -2.31 -3.12
CA PHE A 55 3.20 -2.43 -1.71
C PHE A 55 2.64 -3.81 -1.36
N ARG A 56 2.85 -4.22 -0.11
CA ARG A 56 2.25 -5.39 0.52
C ARG A 56 1.67 -5.00 1.87
N LEU A 57 0.46 -5.44 2.14
CA LEU A 57 -0.13 -5.37 3.47
C LEU A 57 0.05 -6.69 4.17
N ARG A 58 0.55 -6.64 5.41
CA ARG A 58 0.69 -7.81 6.28
C ARG A 58 -0.08 -7.60 7.57
N GLN A 59 -0.90 -8.56 7.96
CA GLN A 59 -1.60 -8.58 9.25
C GLN A 59 -1.18 -9.85 9.99
N ALA A 60 -0.69 -9.71 11.23
CA ALA A 60 -0.14 -10.83 12.02
C ALA A 60 0.89 -11.67 11.23
N GLY A 61 1.76 -11.01 10.46
CA GLY A 61 2.76 -11.66 9.62
C GLY A 61 2.23 -12.29 8.31
N ILE A 62 0.92 -12.28 8.07
CA ILE A 62 0.29 -12.86 6.87
C ILE A 62 0.05 -11.76 5.83
N CYS A 63 0.42 -11.99 4.57
CA CYS A 63 0.10 -11.05 3.49
C CYS A 63 -1.39 -11.11 3.14
N THR A 64 -2.10 -10.01 3.33
CA THR A 64 -3.55 -9.90 3.09
C THR A 64 -3.87 -9.18 1.78
N ALA A 65 -3.02 -8.27 1.33
CA ALA A 65 -3.18 -7.60 0.05
C ALA A 65 -1.82 -7.20 -0.55
N VAL A 66 -1.79 -7.09 -1.87
CA VAL A 66 -0.64 -6.59 -2.63
C VAL A 66 -1.10 -5.60 -3.68
N GLY A 67 -0.23 -4.69 -4.10
CA GLY A 67 -0.56 -3.80 -5.18
C GLY A 67 0.59 -2.95 -5.68
N VAL A 68 0.27 -2.11 -6.65
CA VAL A 68 1.16 -1.13 -7.25
C VAL A 68 0.43 0.20 -7.34
N LEU A 69 1.12 1.27 -6.93
CA LEU A 69 0.77 2.65 -7.21
C LEU A 69 1.65 3.16 -8.37
N GLN A 70 1.07 3.94 -9.28
CA GLN A 70 1.76 4.59 -10.39
C GLN A 70 1.71 6.11 -10.24
N TYR A 71 2.78 6.80 -10.62
CA TYR A 71 2.99 8.25 -10.48
C TYR A 71 3.47 8.86 -11.81
N LEU A 72 3.42 10.20 -11.93
CA LEU A 72 3.95 10.97 -13.08
C LEU A 72 5.37 11.48 -12.83
#